data_AF-A0A0N0NM39-F1
#
_entry.id   AF-A0A0N0NM39-F1
#
_cell.length_a   1.000
_cell.length_b   1.000
_cell.length_c   1.000
_cell.angle_alpha   90.00
_cell.angle_beta   90.00
_cell.angle_gamma   90.00
#
_symmetry.space_group_name_H-M   'P 1'
#
loop_
_entity.id
_entity.type
_entity.pdbx_description
1 polymer ?
#
loop_
_entity_poly.entity_id
_entity_poly.type
_entity_poly.pdbx_seq_one_letter_code
_entity_poly.pdbx_strand_id
1 'polypeptide(L)'
;MSLSEPRKSCNAAIPPSVIETYHRLRAGVRRQVTWKLLSERIEIWPDREHLMYLSAVLLELPLLRLWKDKKLYCMPCERCGGVVFGNEVVGMCEHCQRAVELRINPLVLGLLSDETAGLRGEHNLLVADEVWEKLFGLGQGTGNDEAISEKWLRERERIVRYQRFTWVLLWVRGWDGGRLVVVDVLDVNGTEL
;
A
#
# COMPACT_ATOMS: atom_id res chain seq x y z
N MET A 1 15.12 -25.36 13.21
CA MET A 1 14.26 -24.16 13.21
C MET A 1 14.05 -23.75 11.76
N SER A 2 12.86 -24.01 11.23
CA SER A 2 12.50 -23.62 9.86
C SER A 2 12.40 -22.09 9.82
N LEU A 3 13.26 -21.47 9.00
CA LEU A 3 13.11 -20.09 8.59
C LEU A 3 11.82 -20.03 7.77
N SER A 4 10.73 -19.58 8.39
CA SER A 4 9.48 -19.31 7.67
C SER A 4 9.79 -18.29 6.58
N GLU A 5 9.42 -18.60 5.34
CA GLU A 5 9.46 -17.67 4.21
C GLU A 5 8.96 -16.27 4.63
N PRO A 6 9.52 -15.17 4.08
CA PRO A 6 8.96 -13.85 4.31
C PRO A 6 7.47 -13.91 3.95
N ARG A 7 6.60 -13.62 4.93
CA ARG A 7 5.14 -13.59 4.74
C ARG A 7 4.87 -12.77 3.47
N LYS A 8 4.42 -13.45 2.41
CA LYS A 8 4.17 -12.85 1.08
C LYS A 8 3.33 -11.59 1.27
N SER A 9 3.79 -10.46 0.71
CA SER A 9 3.27 -9.11 0.96
C SER A 9 1.83 -8.95 0.48
N CYS A 10 0.88 -9.43 1.28
CA CYS A 10 -0.52 -9.10 1.12
C CYS A 10 -0.81 -7.83 1.90
N ASN A 11 -1.59 -6.92 1.31
CA ASN A 11 -2.00 -5.70 1.99
C ASN A 11 -3.09 -6.03 3.03
N ALA A 12 -2.64 -6.53 4.18
CA ALA A 12 -3.52 -6.85 5.30
C ALA A 12 -4.35 -5.63 5.72
N ALA A 13 -5.53 -5.88 6.27
CA ALA A 13 -6.39 -4.82 6.77
C ALA A 13 -5.63 -3.97 7.81
N ILE A 14 -5.69 -2.66 7.64
CA ILE A 14 -5.05 -1.71 8.56
C ILE A 14 -5.98 -1.56 9.78
N PRO A 15 -5.47 -1.77 11.01
CA PRO A 15 -6.29 -1.64 12.21
C PRO A 15 -6.81 -0.21 12.37
N PRO A 16 -8.07 -0.01 12.84
CA PRO A 16 -8.62 1.32 13.06
C PRO A 16 -7.74 2.23 13.93
N SER A 17 -7.06 1.65 14.93
CA SER A 17 -6.12 2.38 15.80
C SER A 17 -4.96 3.05 15.05
N VAL A 18 -4.54 2.51 13.90
CA VAL A 18 -3.50 3.11 13.05
C VAL A 18 -4.03 4.39 12.39
N ILE A 19 -5.27 4.36 11.91
CA ILE A 19 -5.95 5.51 11.30
C ILE A 19 -6.24 6.59 12.36
N GLU A 20 -6.67 6.20 13.56
CA GLU A 20 -6.83 7.10 14.70
C GLU A 20 -5.52 7.79 15.08
N THR A 21 -4.41 7.05 15.15
CA THR A 21 -3.07 7.60 15.38
C THR A 21 -2.70 8.60 14.28
N TYR A 22 -2.97 8.29 13.00
CA TYR A 22 -2.75 9.23 11.90
C TYR A 22 -3.53 10.54 12.11
N HIS A 23 -4.84 10.47 12.39
CA HIS A 23 -5.67 11.66 12.61
C HIS A 23 -5.21 12.49 13.81
N ARG A 24 -4.74 11.86 14.89
CA ARG A 24 -4.17 12.56 16.05
C ARG A 24 -2.88 13.30 15.69
N LEU A 25 -1.98 12.65 14.95
CA LEU A 25 -0.65 13.19 14.65
C LEU A 25 -0.68 14.24 13.52
N ARG A 26 -1.62 14.14 12.57
CA ARG A 26 -1.68 15.02 11.38
C ARG A 26 -2.06 16.48 11.70
N ALA A 27 -2.60 16.75 12.89
CA ALA A 27 -2.94 18.10 13.34
C ALA A 27 -1.70 18.96 13.66
N GLY A 28 -0.50 18.36 13.72
CA GLY A 28 0.76 19.04 14.00
C GLY A 28 1.53 19.53 12.75
N VAL A 29 2.79 19.90 12.97
CA VAL A 29 3.69 20.34 11.89
C VAL A 29 4.02 19.18 10.94
N ARG A 30 3.75 19.38 9.65
CA ARG A 30 4.06 18.42 8.58
C ARG A 30 5.55 18.46 8.25
N ARG A 31 6.33 17.53 8.80
CA ARG A 31 7.76 17.42 8.48
C ARG A 31 7.96 16.53 7.26
N GLN A 32 8.47 17.13 6.18
CA GLN A 32 8.96 16.36 5.04
C GLN A 32 10.26 15.63 5.40
N VAL A 33 10.38 14.39 4.95
CA VAL A 33 11.56 13.54 5.10
C VAL A 33 11.90 12.89 3.76
N THR A 34 13.12 12.39 3.66
CA THR A 34 13.55 11.50 2.58
C THR A 34 13.52 10.05 3.05
N TRP A 35 13.61 9.09 2.13
CA TRP A 35 13.72 7.67 2.45
C TRP A 35 14.90 7.36 3.38
N LYS A 36 16.06 7.96 3.12
CA LYS A 36 17.24 7.78 3.97
C LYS A 36 16.98 8.27 5.40
N LEU A 37 16.42 9.47 5.55
CA LEU A 37 16.12 10.02 6.88
C LEU A 37 15.04 9.20 7.60
N LEU A 38 14.09 8.62 6.86
CA LEU A 38 13.09 7.70 7.40
C LEU A 38 13.75 6.43 7.96
N SER A 39 14.67 5.80 7.20
CA SER A 39 15.42 4.63 7.68
C SER A 39 16.19 4.95 8.96
N GLU A 40 16.95 6.04 8.95
CA GLU A 40 17.73 6.48 10.12
C GLU A 40 16.84 6.71 11.35
N ARG A 41 15.65 7.30 11.18
CA ARG A 41 14.72 7.51 12.30
C ARG A 41 14.15 6.22 12.87
N ILE A 42 13.79 5.27 12.01
CA ILE A 42 13.29 3.97 12.43
C ILE A 42 14.39 3.19 13.16
N GLU A 43 15.64 3.28 12.69
CA GLU A 43 16.79 2.65 13.33
C GLU A 43 17.09 3.24 14.71
N ILE A 44 17.04 4.58 14.85
CA ILE A 44 17.34 5.25 16.12
C ILE A 44 16.20 5.10 17.13
N TRP A 45 14.94 5.18 16.67
CA TRP A 45 13.75 5.13 17.53
C TRP A 45 12.70 4.14 17.01
N PRO A 46 13.01 2.82 16.97
CA PRO A 46 12.10 1.82 16.42
C PRO A 46 10.80 1.68 17.21
N ASP A 47 10.84 2.02 18.50
CA ASP A 47 9.71 1.90 19.43
C ASP A 47 8.73 3.08 19.40
N ARG A 48 9.03 4.14 18.63
CA ARG A 48 8.18 5.33 18.55
C ARG A 48 7.35 5.29 17.27
N GLU A 49 6.11 5.75 17.35
CA GLU A 49 5.31 6.02 16.16
C GLU A 49 5.86 7.28 15.47
N HIS A 50 6.04 7.22 14.15
CA HIS A 50 6.53 8.34 13.36
C HIS A 50 5.55 8.64 12.24
N LEU A 51 4.89 9.79 12.28
CA LEU A 51 4.15 10.33 11.12
C LEU A 51 5.10 11.16 10.26
N MET A 52 5.15 10.86 8.97
CA MET A 52 6.13 11.40 8.05
C MET A 52 5.48 11.73 6.71
N TYR A 53 5.97 12.80 6.09
CA TYR A 53 5.56 13.22 4.76
C TYR A 53 6.75 13.02 3.82
N LEU A 54 6.57 12.24 2.76
CA LEU A 54 7.65 11.89 1.84
C LEU A 54 7.27 12.39 0.44
N SER A 55 8.08 13.29 -0.12
CA SER A 55 7.92 13.69 -1.53
C SER A 55 8.65 12.69 -2.42
N ALA A 56 7.90 11.79 -3.05
CA ALA A 56 8.48 10.69 -3.83
C ALA A 56 7.69 10.42 -5.12
N VAL A 57 8.41 9.91 -6.12
CA VAL A 57 7.92 9.61 -7.46
C VAL A 57 7.59 8.12 -7.56
N LEU A 58 6.42 7.79 -8.10
CA LEU A 58 6.03 6.42 -8.40
C LEU A 58 6.60 5.98 -9.76
N LEU A 59 7.79 5.37 -9.76
CA LEU A 59 8.55 5.02 -10.97
C LEU A 59 8.01 3.75 -11.67
N GLU A 60 7.57 2.77 -10.88
CA GLU A 60 6.98 1.53 -11.38
C GLU A 60 5.56 1.35 -10.82
N LEU A 61 4.61 1.10 -11.71
CA LEU A 61 3.19 0.92 -11.40
C LEU A 61 2.62 -0.19 -12.31
N PRO A 62 2.83 -1.49 -11.99
CA PRO A 62 2.53 -2.61 -12.89
C PRO A 62 1.07 -3.10 -12.81
N LEU A 63 0.10 -2.20 -12.87
CA LEU A 63 -1.35 -2.51 -12.81
C LEU A 63 -1.76 -3.52 -13.90
N LEU A 64 -1.44 -3.26 -15.16
CA LEU A 64 -1.83 -4.10 -16.28
C LEU A 64 -1.16 -5.47 -16.22
N ARG A 65 0.12 -5.52 -15.82
CA ARG A 65 0.85 -6.78 -15.65
C ARG A 65 0.17 -7.63 -14.58
N LEU A 66 -0.08 -7.06 -13.40
CA LEU A 66 -0.73 -7.76 -12.30
C LEU A 66 -2.13 -8.22 -12.67
N TRP A 67 -2.89 -7.41 -13.39
CA TRP A 67 -4.21 -7.82 -13.89
C TRP A 67 -4.13 -8.96 -14.90
N LYS A 68 -3.20 -8.93 -15.86
CA LYS A 68 -3.00 -10.06 -16.81
C LYS A 68 -2.61 -11.35 -16.10
N ASP A 69 -1.84 -11.23 -15.02
CA ASP A 69 -1.41 -12.36 -14.17
C ASP A 69 -2.49 -12.81 -13.17
N LYS A 70 -3.68 -12.18 -13.15
CA LYS A 70 -4.77 -12.42 -12.17
C LYS A 70 -4.34 -12.17 -10.72
N LYS A 71 -3.53 -11.14 -10.48
CA LYS A 71 -2.91 -10.77 -9.20
C LYS A 71 -3.17 -9.32 -8.82
N LEU A 72 -4.18 -8.65 -9.40
CA LEU A 72 -4.49 -7.27 -9.07
C LEU A 72 -4.91 -7.11 -7.60
N TYR A 73 -5.60 -8.12 -7.06
CA TYR A 73 -5.99 -8.23 -5.66
C TYR A 73 -5.33 -9.44 -4.99
N CYS A 74 -5.06 -9.35 -3.69
CA CYS A 74 -4.55 -10.47 -2.89
C CYS A 74 -4.94 -10.37 -1.41
N MET A 75 -5.10 -11.51 -0.75
CA MET A 75 -5.20 -11.65 0.71
C MET A 75 -4.78 -13.07 1.16
N PRO A 76 -4.22 -13.24 2.37
CA PRO A 76 -3.99 -14.55 2.94
C PRO A 76 -5.33 -15.18 3.37
N CYS A 77 -5.50 -16.47 3.12
CA CYS A 77 -6.64 -17.23 3.63
C CYS A 77 -6.51 -17.36 5.17
N GLU A 78 -7.53 -16.94 5.91
CA GLU A 78 -7.55 -16.98 7.38
C GLU A 78 -7.37 -18.37 7.99
N ARG A 79 -7.69 -19.43 7.22
CA ARG A 79 -7.60 -20.82 7.70
C ARG A 79 -6.24 -21.47 7.48
N CYS A 80 -5.67 -21.36 6.27
CA CYS A 80 -4.42 -22.05 5.92
C CYS A 80 -3.22 -21.12 5.72
N GLY A 81 -3.42 -19.81 5.75
CA GLY A 81 -2.36 -18.82 5.52
C GLY A 81 -1.89 -18.71 4.07
N GLY A 82 -2.37 -19.56 3.15
CA GLY A 82 -2.05 -19.48 1.72
C GLY A 82 -2.59 -18.19 1.10
N VAL A 83 -1.83 -17.57 0.21
CA VAL A 83 -2.24 -16.33 -0.46
C VAL A 83 -3.22 -16.64 -1.59
N VAL A 84 -4.37 -15.96 -1.58
CA VAL A 84 -5.36 -15.96 -2.65
C VAL A 84 -5.13 -14.72 -3.50
N PHE A 85 -5.09 -14.90 -4.82
CA PHE A 85 -4.96 -13.84 -5.81
C PHE A 85 -6.19 -13.79 -6.70
N GLY A 86 -6.50 -12.61 -7.25
CA GLY A 86 -7.58 -12.45 -8.22
C GLY A 86 -7.60 -11.07 -8.87
N ASN A 87 -8.55 -10.89 -9.79
CA ASN A 87 -8.91 -9.58 -10.35
C ASN A 87 -10.27 -9.08 -9.82
N GLU A 88 -10.84 -9.82 -8.88
CA GLU A 88 -12.10 -9.52 -8.21
C GLU A 88 -11.85 -9.31 -6.73
N VAL A 89 -12.77 -8.63 -6.06
CA VAL A 89 -12.70 -8.35 -4.61
C VAL A 89 -13.03 -9.58 -3.75
N VAL A 90 -13.44 -10.69 -4.36
CA VAL A 90 -13.61 -11.98 -3.70
C VAL A 90 -12.89 -13.04 -4.51
N GLY A 91 -12.09 -13.87 -3.84
CA GLY A 91 -11.41 -15.02 -4.43
C GLY A 91 -11.70 -16.30 -3.65
N MET A 92 -11.52 -17.45 -4.29
CA MET A 92 -11.69 -18.76 -3.64
C MET A 92 -10.33 -19.34 -3.28
N CYS A 93 -10.11 -19.70 -2.01
CA CYS A 93 -8.90 -20.40 -1.61
C CYS A 93 -8.88 -21.82 -2.19
N GLU A 94 -7.90 -22.15 -3.03
CA GLU A 94 -7.80 -23.46 -3.69
C GLU A 94 -7.69 -24.62 -2.70
N HIS A 95 -7.06 -24.42 -1.54
CA HIS A 95 -6.89 -25.45 -0.53
C HIS A 95 -8.10 -25.60 0.40
N CYS A 96 -8.67 -24.48 0.86
CA CYS A 96 -9.72 -24.48 1.87
C CYS A 96 -11.13 -24.43 1.28
N GLN A 97 -11.26 -24.13 -0.01
CA GLN A 97 -12.52 -23.90 -0.70
C GLN A 97 -13.41 -22.91 0.07
N ARG A 98 -12.80 -21.82 0.54
CA ARG A 98 -13.49 -20.72 1.22
C ARG A 98 -13.31 -19.45 0.42
N ALA A 99 -14.38 -18.66 0.36
CA ALA A 99 -14.31 -17.29 -0.13
C ALA A 99 -13.38 -16.47 0.78
N VAL A 100 -12.55 -15.63 0.17
CA VAL A 100 -11.65 -14.70 0.83
C VAL A 100 -11.88 -13.34 0.20
N GLU A 101 -12.20 -12.35 1.01
CA GLU A 101 -12.27 -10.95 0.57
C GLU A 101 -10.85 -10.50 0.23
N LEU A 102 -10.64 -10.06 -1.00
CA LEU A 102 -9.33 -9.64 -1.51
C LEU A 102 -9.22 -8.12 -1.46
N ARG A 103 -8.00 -7.64 -1.25
CA ARG A 103 -7.64 -6.21 -1.25
C ARG A 103 -6.63 -5.94 -2.35
N ILE A 104 -6.47 -4.69 -2.75
CA ILE A 104 -5.52 -4.34 -3.81
C ILE A 104 -4.12 -4.81 -3.42
N ASN A 105 -3.46 -5.48 -4.37
CA ASN A 105 -2.14 -6.04 -4.16
C ASN A 105 -1.11 -4.89 -4.04
N PRO A 106 -0.35 -4.79 -2.95
CA PRO A 106 0.58 -3.68 -2.74
C PRO A 106 1.72 -3.67 -3.78
N LEU A 107 1.93 -4.77 -4.51
CA LEU A 107 2.81 -4.83 -5.68
C LEU A 107 2.42 -3.87 -6.80
N VAL A 108 1.21 -3.33 -6.77
CA VAL A 108 0.79 -2.22 -7.63
C VAL A 108 1.72 -1.01 -7.43
N LEU A 109 2.23 -0.77 -6.22
CA LEU A 109 3.27 0.23 -5.97
C LEU A 109 4.65 -0.38 -6.23
N GLY A 110 4.97 -0.62 -7.49
CA GLY A 110 6.18 -1.34 -7.91
C GLY A 110 7.47 -0.71 -7.37
N LEU A 111 7.63 0.61 -7.51
CA LEU A 111 8.78 1.35 -7.00
C LEU A 111 8.41 2.80 -6.70
N LEU A 112 8.50 3.17 -5.43
CA LEU A 112 8.34 4.53 -4.93
C LEU A 112 9.71 5.09 -4.53
N SER A 113 10.20 6.14 -5.19
CA SER A 113 11.58 6.61 -5.03
C SER A 113 11.68 8.12 -4.83
N ASP A 114 12.66 8.53 -4.03
CA ASP A 114 13.17 9.90 -3.99
C ASP A 114 14.66 9.92 -4.40
N GLU A 115 15.35 11.03 -4.21
CA GLU A 115 16.77 11.18 -4.52
C GLU A 115 17.72 10.39 -3.60
N THR A 116 17.22 9.88 -2.48
CA THR A 116 18.04 9.21 -1.45
C THR A 116 17.93 7.69 -1.48
N ALA A 117 16.75 7.15 -1.79
CA ALA A 117 16.52 5.71 -1.96
C ALA A 117 15.17 5.43 -2.65
N GLY A 118 14.75 4.16 -2.67
CA GLY A 118 13.41 3.76 -3.10
C GLY A 118 12.90 2.53 -2.36
N LEU A 119 11.58 2.42 -2.30
CA LEU A 119 10.84 1.32 -1.69
C LEU A 119 10.00 0.61 -2.76
N ARG A 120 10.19 -0.71 -2.86
CA ARG A 120 9.34 -1.59 -3.67
C ARG A 120 8.17 -2.13 -2.83
N GLY A 121 7.00 -2.29 -3.45
CA GLY A 121 5.79 -2.83 -2.79
C GLY A 121 5.94 -4.24 -2.19
N GLU A 122 7.00 -4.96 -2.56
CA GLU A 122 7.39 -6.27 -2.00
C GLU A 122 7.88 -6.18 -0.53
N HIS A 123 8.30 -5.00 -0.06
CA HIS A 123 8.96 -4.83 1.24
C HIS A 123 8.01 -4.63 2.44
N ASN A 124 6.91 -5.39 2.53
CA ASN A 124 5.95 -5.33 3.65
C ASN A 124 5.34 -3.93 3.88
N LEU A 125 5.09 -3.19 2.80
CA LEU A 125 4.34 -1.94 2.84
C LEU A 125 2.84 -2.25 2.99
N LEU A 126 2.20 -1.60 3.95
CA LEU A 126 0.74 -1.59 4.08
C LEU A 126 0.20 -0.29 3.51
N VAL A 127 -0.97 -0.33 2.90
CA VAL A 127 -1.58 0.82 2.22
C VAL A 127 -3.05 0.89 2.57
N ALA A 128 -3.48 2.04 3.10
CA ALA A 128 -4.87 2.31 3.46
C ALA A 128 -5.78 2.30 2.22
N ASP A 129 -7.05 1.93 2.40
CA ASP A 129 -7.99 1.83 1.26
C ASP A 129 -8.21 3.19 0.62
N GLU A 130 -8.25 4.25 1.44
CA GLU A 130 -8.39 5.64 1.03
C GLU A 130 -7.26 6.08 0.09
N VAL A 131 -6.06 5.51 0.24
CA VAL A 131 -4.93 5.80 -0.65
C VAL A 131 -5.17 5.20 -2.03
N TRP A 132 -5.73 3.98 -2.09
CA TRP A 132 -6.08 3.35 -3.36
C TRP A 132 -7.23 4.08 -4.07
N GLU A 133 -8.20 4.57 -3.31
CA GLU A 133 -9.30 5.37 -3.83
C GLU A 133 -8.78 6.67 -4.44
N LYS A 134 -7.88 7.38 -3.75
CA LYS A 134 -7.25 8.61 -4.26
C LYS A 134 -6.39 8.38 -5.50
N LEU A 135 -5.60 7.29 -5.53
CA LEU A 135 -4.70 7.02 -6.66
C LEU A 135 -5.43 6.50 -7.90
N PHE A 136 -6.41 5.62 -7.71
CA PHE A 136 -6.98 4.84 -8.81
C PHE A 136 -8.50 4.95 -8.91
N GLY A 137 -9.18 5.54 -7.93
CA GLY A 137 -10.64 5.44 -7.81
C GLY A 137 -11.12 4.04 -7.42
N LEU A 138 -10.22 3.19 -6.93
CA LEU A 138 -10.48 1.81 -6.54
C LEU A 138 -10.43 1.69 -5.00
N GLY A 139 -11.48 1.14 -4.39
CA GLY A 139 -11.54 0.90 -2.94
C GLY A 139 -12.66 -0.03 -2.53
N GLN A 140 -12.70 -0.37 -1.24
CA GLN A 140 -13.79 -1.14 -0.62
C GLN A 140 -15.01 -0.21 -0.44
N GLY A 141 -15.67 0.19 -1.53
CA GLY A 141 -16.88 1.00 -1.44
C GLY A 141 -17.18 1.98 -2.58
N THR A 142 -16.25 2.22 -3.51
CA THR A 142 -16.55 3.07 -4.66
C THR A 142 -17.29 2.26 -5.73
N GLY A 143 -18.61 2.44 -5.81
CA GLY A 143 -19.48 1.93 -6.88
C GLY A 143 -19.19 2.54 -8.25
N ASN A 144 -17.91 2.65 -8.63
CA ASN A 144 -17.52 2.93 -10.00
C ASN A 144 -17.76 1.64 -10.81
N ASP A 145 -18.94 1.54 -11.39
CA ASP A 145 -19.37 0.50 -12.34
C ASP A 145 -18.54 0.45 -13.64
N GLU A 146 -17.46 1.23 -13.76
CA GLU A 146 -16.48 1.00 -14.81
C GLU A 146 -15.75 -0.31 -14.53
N ALA A 147 -16.18 -1.37 -15.21
CA ALA A 147 -15.47 -2.63 -15.23
C ALA A 147 -13.98 -2.41 -15.51
N ILE A 148 -13.13 -2.86 -14.59
CA ILE A 148 -11.67 -2.80 -14.75
C ILE A 148 -11.30 -3.49 -16.06
N SER A 149 -10.85 -2.69 -17.04
CA SER A 149 -10.51 -3.13 -18.38
C SER A 149 -9.05 -2.84 -18.70
N GLU A 150 -8.48 -3.55 -19.70
CA GLU A 150 -7.10 -3.27 -20.15
C GLU A 150 -6.91 -1.80 -20.56
N LYS A 151 -7.90 -1.19 -21.23
CA LYS A 151 -7.85 0.24 -21.60
C LYS A 151 -7.78 1.13 -20.36
N TRP A 152 -8.63 0.87 -19.37
CA TRP A 152 -8.68 1.63 -18.13
C TRP A 152 -7.35 1.52 -17.37
N LEU A 153 -6.82 0.30 -17.23
CA LEU A 153 -5.56 0.04 -16.52
C LEU A 153 -4.38 0.77 -17.18
N ARG A 154 -4.29 0.73 -18.51
CA ARG A 154 -3.24 1.45 -19.26
C ARG A 154 -3.32 2.95 -19.06
N GLU A 155 -4.53 3.50 -19.05
CA GLU A 155 -4.72 4.94 -18.85
C GLU A 155 -4.36 5.36 -17.42
N ARG A 156 -4.73 4.56 -16.42
CA ARG A 156 -4.31 4.79 -15.02
C ARG A 156 -2.81 4.68 -14.84
N GLU A 157 -2.18 3.68 -15.44
CA GLU A 157 -0.71 3.60 -15.45
C GLU A 157 -0.09 4.85 -16.06
N ARG A 158 -0.61 5.34 -17.20
CA ARG A 158 -0.10 6.52 -17.89
C ARG A 158 -0.22 7.79 -17.05
N ILE A 159 -1.33 7.98 -16.35
CA ILE A 159 -1.61 9.19 -15.56
C ILE A 159 -0.80 9.20 -14.26
N VAL A 160 -0.76 8.07 -13.55
CA VAL A 160 -0.23 8.01 -12.17
C VAL A 160 1.26 7.69 -12.14
N ARG A 161 1.78 6.89 -13.08
CA ARG A 161 3.21 6.57 -13.16
C ARG A 161 4.02 7.83 -13.44
N TYR A 162 5.20 7.91 -12.83
CA TYR A 162 6.11 9.05 -12.86
C TYR A 162 5.57 10.33 -12.23
N GLN A 163 4.41 10.29 -11.60
CA GLN A 163 3.94 11.41 -10.81
C GLN A 163 4.64 11.46 -9.46
N ARG A 164 4.92 12.69 -9.03
CA ARG A 164 5.40 13.01 -7.70
C ARG A 164 4.19 13.27 -6.80
N PHE A 165 4.11 12.54 -5.70
CA PHE A 165 3.11 12.79 -4.65
C PHE A 165 3.80 13.07 -3.34
N THR A 166 3.06 13.66 -2.40
CA THR A 166 3.44 13.63 -0.99
C THR A 166 2.76 12.44 -0.34
N TRP A 167 3.56 11.40 -0.08
CA TRP A 167 3.14 10.17 0.57
C TRP A 167 3.16 10.35 2.08
N VAL A 168 2.05 10.05 2.74
CA VAL A 168 1.95 10.15 4.20
C VAL A 168 2.15 8.77 4.78
N LEU A 169 3.27 8.63 5.48
CA LEU A 169 3.74 7.37 6.03
C LEU A 169 3.63 7.40 7.54
N LEU A 170 3.10 6.33 8.10
CA LEU A 170 3.07 6.08 9.53
C LEU A 170 3.87 4.82 9.83
N TRP A 171 4.93 4.96 10.61
CA TRP A 171 5.60 3.81 11.22
C TRP A 171 4.82 3.40 12.46
N VAL A 172 4.32 2.17 12.48
CA VAL A 172 3.58 1.60 13.62
C VAL A 172 4.33 0.47 14.29
N ARG A 173 4.27 0.46 15.61
CA ARG A 173 4.76 -0.64 16.45
C ARG A 173 3.70 -1.75 16.51
N GLY A 174 4.15 -2.99 16.73
CA GLY A 174 3.28 -4.12 17.13
C GLY A 174 3.10 -5.21 16.09
N TRP A 175 3.64 -5.05 14.89
CA TRP A 175 3.60 -6.06 13.83
C TRP A 175 4.99 -6.71 13.65
N ASP A 176 5.36 -7.64 14.54
CA ASP A 176 6.61 -8.42 14.46
C ASP A 176 7.85 -7.59 14.04
N GLY A 177 8.20 -6.55 14.80
CA GLY A 177 9.32 -5.64 14.50
C GLY A 177 8.95 -4.32 13.84
N GLY A 178 7.64 -4.05 13.67
CA GLY A 178 7.11 -2.78 13.17
C GLY A 178 6.76 -2.83 11.67
N ARG A 179 5.93 -1.88 11.24
CA ARG A 179 5.47 -1.78 9.85
C ARG A 179 5.38 -0.34 9.40
N LEU A 180 5.71 -0.14 8.12
CA LEU A 180 5.46 1.10 7.43
C LEU A 180 4.09 1.03 6.77
N VAL A 181 3.25 2.03 7.07
CA VAL A 181 1.88 2.13 6.54
C VAL A 181 1.75 3.41 5.75
N VAL A 182 1.33 3.33 4.49
CA VAL A 182 0.86 4.48 3.73
C VAL A 182 -0.57 4.76 4.17
N VAL A 183 -0.76 5.86 4.90
CA VAL A 183 -2.06 6.24 5.47
C VAL A 183 -2.77 7.32 4.67
N ASP A 184 -2.03 8.05 3.82
CA ASP A 184 -2.60 9.08 2.96
C ASP A 184 -1.65 9.39 1.77
N VAL A 185 -2.19 10.05 0.76
CA VAL A 185 -1.44 10.59 -0.37
C VAL A 185 -2.02 11.94 -0.76
N LEU A 186 -1.14 12.93 -0.96
CA LEU A 186 -1.50 14.28 -1.35
C LEU A 186 -0.88 14.62 -2.70
N ASP A 187 -1.57 15.44 -3.48
CA ASP A 187 -1.06 15.96 -4.75
C ASP A 187 0.14 16.91 -4.53
N VAL A 188 0.75 17.37 -5.61
CA VAL A 188 1.93 18.27 -5.58
C VAL A 188 1.61 19.62 -4.94
N ASN A 189 0.33 20.01 -4.88
CA ASN A 189 -0.14 21.24 -4.26
C ASN A 189 -0.51 21.05 -2.77
N GLY A 190 -0.41 19.83 -2.24
CA GLY A 190 -0.83 19.50 -0.87
C GLY A 190 -2.34 19.50 -0.68
N THR A 191 -3.10 19.43 -1.77
CA THR A 191 -4.56 19.31 -1.78
C THR A 191 -4.93 17.83 -1.77
N GLU A 192 -6.05 17.49 -1.12
CA GLU A 192 -6.62 16.15 -1.22
C GLU A 192 -7.01 15.91 -2.69
N LEU A 193 -6.58 14.77 -3.26
CA LEU A 193 -6.88 14.33 -4.62
C LEU A 193 -8.37 14.04 -4.82
#